data_AF-A0A8T6DPB6-F1
#
_entry.id   AF-A0A8T6DPB6-F1
#
_cell.length_a   1.000
_cell.length_b   1.000
_cell.length_c   1.000
_cell.angle_alpha   90.00
_cell.angle_beta   90.00
_cell.angle_gamma   90.00
#
_symmetry.space_group_name_H-M   'P 1'
#
loop_
_entity.id
_entity.type
_entity.pdbx_description
1 polymer ?
#
loop_
_entity_poly.entity_id
_entity_poly.type
_entity_poly.pdbx_seq_one_letter_code
_entity_poly.pdbx_strand_id
1 'polypeptide(L)' 'MPAISTRQQQILDFLREYHTDRSYMPSIREIQLACGISSTSVVDYNLRLLERDGYIRRDPDISRA' A
#
# COMPACT_ATOMS: atom_id res chain seq x y z
N MET A 1 -17.17 4.42 -10.55
CA MET A 1 -15.96 4.51 -9.70
C MET A 1 -15.75 3.14 -9.10
N PRO A 2 -14.59 2.49 -9.31
CA PRO A 2 -14.36 1.16 -8.77
C PRO A 2 -14.44 1.27 -7.24
N ALA A 3 -15.36 0.52 -6.64
CA ALA A 3 -15.55 0.49 -5.20
C ALA A 3 -14.34 -0.20 -4.57
N ILE A 4 -13.51 0.59 -3.92
CA ILE A 4 -12.31 0.12 -3.23
C ILE A 4 -12.77 -0.63 -1.98
N SER A 5 -12.23 -1.83 -1.76
CA SER A 5 -12.58 -2.65 -0.59
C SER A 5 -12.10 -1.98 0.70
N THR A 6 -12.75 -2.25 1.83
CA THR A 6 -12.37 -1.68 3.14
C THR A 6 -10.87 -1.83 3.44
N ARG A 7 -10.27 -2.98 3.08
CA ARG A 7 -8.82 -3.21 3.23
C ARG A 7 -7.97 -2.32 2.33
N GLN A 8 -8.36 -2.16 1.07
CA GLN A 8 -7.67 -1.27 0.15
C GLN A 8 -7.74 0.18 0.64
N GLN A 9 -8.90 0.57 1.20
CA GLN A 9 -9.10 1.89 1.80
C GLN A 9 -8.19 2.09 3.00
N GLN A 10 -8.08 1.10 3.90
CA GLN A 10 -7.15 1.17 5.04
C GLN A 10 -5.69 1.32 4.59
N ILE A 11 -5.27 0.57 3.57
CA ILE A 11 -3.91 0.69 3.04
C ILE A 11 -3.68 2.08 2.44
N LEU A 12 -4.64 2.60 1.67
CA LEU A 12 -4.55 3.91 1.04
C LEU A 12 -4.52 5.05 2.07
N ASP A 13 -5.34 4.93 3.12
CA ASP A 13 -5.40 5.89 4.22
C ASP A 13 -4.08 5.91 5.00
N PHE A 14 -3.59 4.72 5.38
CA PHE A 14 -2.27 4.56 5.99
C PHE A 14 -1.16 5.19 5.14
N LEU A 15 -1.14 4.95 3.83
CA LEU A 15 -0.14 5.54 2.94
C LEU A 15 -0.18 7.08 2.93
N ARG A 16 -1.37 7.67 2.97
CA ARG A 16 -1.56 9.14 2.98
C ARG A 16 -1.11 9.75 4.31
N GLU A 17 -1.49 9.13 5.42
CA GLU A 17 -1.06 9.56 6.75
C GLU A 17 0.46 9.40 6.91
N TYR A 18 1.01 8.27 6.48
CA TYR A 18 2.44 7.97 6.57
C TYR A 18 3.29 8.94 5.76
N HIS A 19 2.85 9.31 4.56
CA HIS A 19 3.55 10.29 3.72
C HIS A 19 3.52 11.70 4.34
N THR A 20 2.46 12.04 5.08
CA THR A 20 2.35 13.35 5.73
C THR A 20 3.38 13.48 6.88
N ASP A 21 3.65 12.38 7.58
CA ASP A 21 4.53 12.37 8.75
C ASP A 21 6.01 12.09 8.41
N ARG A 22 6.29 11.38 7.30
CA ARG A 22 7.64 10.89 6.99
C ARG A 22 8.11 11.24 5.58
N SER A 23 9.40 11.55 5.45
CA SER A 23 10.08 11.80 4.17
C SER A 23 10.33 10.52 3.34
N TYR A 24 9.70 9.38 3.66
CA TYR A 24 9.92 8.13 2.95
C TYR A 24 8.64 7.33 2.73
N MET A 25 8.65 6.55 1.65
CA MET A 25 7.55 5.66 1.30
C MET A 25 7.59 4.42 2.18
N PRO A 26 6.49 4.00 2.81
CA PRO A 26 6.49 2.84 3.69
C PRO A 26 6.75 1.56 2.89
N SER A 27 7.48 0.63 3.51
CA SER A 27 7.73 -0.69 2.95
C SER A 27 6.50 -1.59 3.02
N ILE A 28 6.46 -2.64 2.19
CA ILE A 28 5.40 -3.67 2.22
C ILE A 28 5.24 -4.28 3.63
N ARG A 29 6.34 -4.40 4.37
CA ARG A 29 6.35 -4.93 5.74
C ARG A 29 5.72 -3.96 6.75
N GLU A 30 5.99 -2.67 6.61
CA GLU A 30 5.35 -1.65 7.45
C GLU A 30 3.84 -1.57 7.18
N ILE A 31 3.44 -1.60 5.91
CA ILE A 31 2.02 -1.64 5.53
C ILE A 31 1.36 -2.91 6.08
N GLN A 32 2.04 -4.06 6.02
CA GLN A 32 1.54 -5.30 6.61
C GLN A 32 1.25 -5.13 8.10
N LEU A 33 2.21 -4.60 8.86
CA LEU A 33 2.10 -4.44 10.31
C LEU A 33 1.03 -3.41 10.67
N ALA A 34 0.99 -2.27 9.98
CA ALA A 34 0.03 -1.20 10.23
C ALA A 34 -1.41 -1.61 9.89
N CYS A 35 -1.62 -2.32 8.77
CA CYS A 35 -2.95 -2.78 8.36
C CYS A 35 -3.33 -4.15 8.95
N GLY A 36 -2.48 -4.78 9.76
CA GLY A 36 -2.74 -6.09 10.37
C GLY A 36 -2.93 -7.22 9.35
N ILE A 37 -2.23 -7.15 8.21
CA ILE A 37 -2.41 -8.11 7.11
C ILE A 37 -1.59 -9.37 7.37
N SER A 38 -2.17 -10.53 7.09
CA SER A 38 -1.58 -11.84 7.41
C SER A 38 -0.27 -12.14 6.67
N SER A 39 -0.04 -11.52 5.50
CA SER A 39 1.15 -11.77 4.68
C SER A 39 1.47 -10.63 3.74
N THR A 40 2.75 -10.42 3.47
CA THR A 40 3.27 -9.45 2.49
C THR A 40 2.71 -9.67 1.08
N SER A 41 2.44 -10.92 0.67
CA SER A 41 1.83 -11.22 -0.63
C SER A 41 0.40 -10.68 -0.76
N VAL A 42 -0.38 -10.67 0.32
CA VAL A 42 -1.73 -10.10 0.33
C VAL A 42 -1.65 -8.58 0.25
N VAL A 43 -0.70 -7.99 0.96
CA VAL A 43 -0.40 -6.56 0.86
C VAL A 43 -0.08 -6.20 -0.59
N ASP A 44 0.90 -6.88 -1.19
CA ASP A 44 1.34 -6.66 -2.56
C ASP A 44 0.20 -6.83 -3.58
N TYR A 45 -0.66 -7.83 -3.42
CA TYR A 45 -1.84 -8.01 -4.27
C TYR A 45 -2.81 -6.81 -4.20
N ASN A 46 -3.18 -6.37 -3.00
CA ASN A 46 -4.08 -5.22 -2.82
C ASN A 46 -3.49 -3.93 -3.39
N LEU A 47 -2.19 -3.81 -3.21
CA LEU A 47 -1.38 -2.70 -3.66
C LEU A 47 -1.26 -2.64 -5.20
N ARG A 48 -1.10 -3.78 -5.90
CA ARG A 48 -1.20 -3.85 -7.37
C ARG A 48 -2.58 -3.47 -7.87
N LEU A 49 -3.64 -3.87 -7.17
CA LEU A 49 -5.00 -3.44 -7.51
C LEU A 49 -5.16 -1.93 -7.39
N LEU A 50 -4.70 -1.35 -6.28
CA LEU A 50 -4.71 0.10 -6.08
C LEU A 50 -3.92 0.85 -7.16
N GLU A 51 -2.79 0.30 -7.60
CA GLU A 51 -2.01 0.85 -8.71
C GLU A 51 -2.74 0.76 -10.05
N ARG A 52 -3.28 -0.42 -10.37
CA ARG A 52 -4.05 -0.66 -11.60
C ARG A 52 -5.25 0.27 -11.70
N ASP A 53 -5.92 0.51 -10.57
CA ASP A 53 -7.07 1.42 -10.48
C ASP A 53 -6.65 2.90 -10.39
N GLY A 54 -5.36 3.22 -10.39
CA GLY A 54 -4.82 4.58 -10.43
C GLY A 54 -4.82 5.33 -9.10
N TYR A 55 -5.05 4.63 -7.98
CA TYR A 55 -5.05 5.24 -6.64
C TYR A 55 -3.66 5.50 -6.09
N ILE A 56 -2.68 4.68 -6.46
CA ILE A 56 -1.28 4.82 -6.06
C ILE A 56 -0.37 4.62 -7.25
N ARG A 57 0.84 5.16 -7.17
CA ARG A 57 1.92 4.91 -8.14
C ARG A 57 3.09 4.29 -7.39
N ARG A 58 3.58 3.17 -7.89
CA ARG A 58 4.75 2.49 -7.33
C ARG A 58 5.89 2.67 -8.30
N ASP A 59 7.04 3.07 -7.77
CA ASP A 59 8.28 2.89 -8.51
C ASP A 59 8.74 1.44 -8.30
N PRO A 60 8.82 0.61 -9.36
CA PRO A 60 9.25 -0.78 -9.25
C PRO A 60 10.72 -0.94 -8.79
N ASP A 61 11.48 0.14 -8.66
CA ASP A 61 12.92 0.12 -8.40
C ASP A 61 13.32 -0.16 -6.93
N ILE A 62 12.37 -0.16 -5.98
CA ILE A 62 12.66 -0.46 -4.56
C ILE A 62 12.70 -1.95 -4.20
N SER A 63 12.45 -2.85 -5.15
CA SER A 63 12.74 -4.28 -4.99
C SER A 63 14.16 -4.58 -5.46
N ARG A 64 15.16 -4.16 -4.69
CA ARG A 64 16.53 -4.66 -4.90
C ARG A 64 16.69 -5.97 -4.10
N ALA A 65 17.17 -6.98 -4.82
CA ALA A 65 17.34 -8.39 -4.45
C ALA A 65 18.09 -8.64 -3.12
#